data_AF-A0A3D5AX93-F1
#
_entry.id   AF-A0A3D5AX93-F1
#
_cell.length_a   1.000
_cell.length_b   1.000
_cell.length_c   1.000
_cell.angle_alpha   90.00
_cell.angle_beta   90.00
_cell.angle_gamma   90.00
#
_symmetry.space_group_name_H-M   'P 1'
#
loop_
_entity.id
_entity.type
_entity.pdbx_description
1 polymer ?
#
loop_
_entity_poly.entity_id
_entity_poly.type
_entity_poly.pdbx_seq_one_letter_code
_entity_poly.pdbx_strand_id
1 'polypeptide(L)'
;AGPDLDKSTSEYLPYSIANIRSEIREVPSPVPTGAWRSVADSYHAFVTECFLDENAAAGKIDPVDLRIRLLGGAPRLRQVVERVATISKWGRRLASNRAQGLAAYSCRDTHVAQVAEVEVGHDGRIRVPRVTCVIDCGMVVNPDTVIAQMESAVAFALSATLKGQITISGGRVQQSNFHDFPIVRMDEMPHVDVHIVPSKEPPGGVGEPGVPPLAPAVANALYRATGIRARMLPVRNLRDLQRSTAT
;
A
#
# COMPACT_ATOMS: atom_id res chain seq x y z
N ALA A 1 -5.84 12.72 -19.93
CA ALA A 1 -4.53 13.15 -19.44
C ALA A 1 -4.77 14.19 -18.37
N GLY A 2 -4.45 13.87 -17.11
CA GLY A 2 -4.46 14.87 -16.04
C GLY A 2 -3.32 15.87 -16.26
N PRO A 3 -3.40 17.09 -15.70
CA PRO A 3 -2.42 18.16 -15.93
C PRO A 3 -1.04 17.91 -15.29
N ASP A 4 -0.92 16.88 -14.45
CA ASP A 4 0.34 16.55 -13.78
C ASP A 4 1.19 15.65 -14.66
N LEU A 5 2.03 16.28 -15.49
CA LEU A 5 3.31 15.73 -15.95
C LEU A 5 4.31 15.61 -14.78
N ASP A 6 3.81 15.47 -13.54
CA ASP A 6 4.66 15.24 -12.37
C ASP A 6 5.49 14.02 -12.72
N LYS A 7 6.81 14.18 -12.68
CA LYS A 7 7.76 13.12 -12.96
C LYS A 7 7.39 12.00 -12.01
N SER A 8 6.57 11.08 -12.49
CA SER A 8 6.01 10.07 -11.63
C SER A 8 7.18 9.35 -11.01
N THR A 9 7.09 9.07 -9.73
CA THR A 9 8.07 8.38 -8.87
C THR A 9 8.68 7.09 -9.44
N SER A 10 8.30 6.65 -10.64
CA SER A 10 8.99 5.67 -11.48
C SER A 10 10.47 5.99 -11.74
N GLU A 11 10.92 7.24 -11.58
CA GLU A 11 12.35 7.60 -11.67
C GLU A 11 13.12 7.37 -10.36
N TYR A 12 12.46 7.18 -9.22
CA TYR A 12 13.12 7.10 -7.91
C TYR A 12 12.70 5.85 -7.11
N LEU A 13 13.15 4.68 -7.56
CA LEU A 13 13.15 3.48 -6.71
C LEU A 13 14.18 3.67 -5.59
N PRO A 14 13.78 3.69 -4.30
CA PRO A 14 14.69 3.96 -3.19
C PRO A 14 15.63 2.78 -2.87
N TYR A 15 15.46 1.68 -3.60
CA TYR A 15 16.21 0.45 -3.46
C TYR A 15 17.47 0.48 -4.33
N SER A 16 18.61 0.15 -3.74
CA SER A 16 19.92 0.04 -4.39
C SER A 16 19.95 -1.10 -5.41
N ILE A 17 19.37 -0.84 -6.59
CA ILE A 17 19.36 -1.73 -7.77
C ILE A 17 20.25 -1.08 -8.82
N ALA A 18 21.36 -1.73 -9.17
CA ALA A 18 22.38 -1.14 -10.03
C ALA A 18 21.90 -0.81 -11.45
N ASN A 19 20.94 -1.59 -11.98
CA ASN A 19 20.46 -1.47 -13.35
C ASN A 19 18.94 -1.28 -13.34
N ILE A 20 18.48 -0.09 -13.71
CA ILE A 20 17.06 0.26 -13.77
C ILE A 20 16.76 0.81 -15.16
N ARG A 21 15.69 0.32 -15.77
CA ARG A 21 15.08 0.90 -16.97
C ARG A 21 13.61 1.13 -16.68
N SER A 22 13.17 2.37 -16.85
CA SER A 22 11.78 2.80 -16.64
C SER A 22 11.31 3.50 -17.90
N GLU A 23 10.15 3.11 -18.39
CA GLU A 23 9.56 3.66 -19.61
C GLU A 23 8.09 3.97 -19.37
N ILE A 24 7.66 5.11 -19.90
CA ILE A 24 6.27 5.55 -19.82
C ILE A 24 5.75 5.63 -21.25
N ARG A 25 4.57 5.05 -21.47
CA ARG A 25 3.83 5.17 -22.71
C ARG A 25 2.43 5.69 -22.42
N GLU A 26 2.10 6.83 -22.99
CA GLU A 26 0.74 7.33 -22.96
C GLU A 26 -0.15 6.48 -23.87
N VAL A 27 -1.26 6.03 -23.30
CA VAL A 27 -2.30 5.29 -24.03
C VAL A 27 -3.57 6.14 -23.98
N PRO A 28 -4.12 6.56 -25.14
CA PRO A 28 -5.39 7.26 -25.18
C PRO A 28 -6.49 6.43 -24.50
N SER A 29 -7.19 7.03 -23.55
CA SER A 29 -8.28 6.38 -22.82
C SER A 29 -9.60 7.09 -23.11
N PRO A 30 -10.67 6.37 -23.47
CA PRO A 30 -12.01 6.95 -23.54
C PRO A 30 -12.59 7.25 -22.15
N VAL A 31 -11.95 6.75 -21.08
CA VAL A 31 -12.32 6.98 -19.69
C VAL A 31 -11.59 8.23 -19.20
N PRO A 32 -12.32 9.25 -18.69
CA PRO A 32 -11.68 10.43 -18.09
C PRO A 32 -10.74 10.02 -16.95
N THR A 33 -9.53 10.57 -16.95
CA THR A 33 -8.53 10.39 -15.89
C THR A 33 -8.28 11.70 -15.16
N GLY A 34 -7.94 11.61 -13.88
CA GLY A 34 -7.65 12.77 -13.03
C GLY A 34 -6.83 12.37 -11.81
N ALA A 35 -6.48 13.36 -10.99
CA ALA A 35 -5.75 13.12 -9.75
C ALA A 35 -6.62 12.30 -8.79
N TRP A 36 -6.11 11.15 -8.39
CA TRP A 36 -6.53 10.41 -7.20
C TRP A 36 -5.50 10.67 -6.10
N ARG A 37 -5.84 10.53 -4.82
CA ARG A 37 -4.91 10.86 -3.72
C ARG A 37 -3.60 10.08 -3.88
N SER A 38 -2.45 10.78 -3.90
CA SER A 38 -1.13 10.21 -4.25
C SER A 38 -0.91 9.89 -5.73
N VAL A 39 -1.69 10.48 -6.62
CA VAL A 39 -1.54 10.49 -8.10
C VAL A 39 -1.06 9.14 -8.66
N ALA A 40 0.22 9.04 -9.00
CA ALA A 40 0.83 7.86 -9.61
C ALA A 40 1.40 6.84 -8.59
N ASP A 41 1.72 7.31 -7.39
CA ASP A 41 2.47 6.56 -6.38
C ASP A 41 1.75 5.29 -5.95
N SER A 42 0.42 5.30 -5.92
CA SER A 42 -0.35 4.18 -5.38
C SER A 42 -0.25 2.92 -6.24
N TYR A 43 -0.35 3.06 -7.57
CA TYR A 43 -0.17 1.92 -8.46
C TYR A 43 1.31 1.58 -8.66
N HIS A 44 2.23 2.55 -8.56
CA HIS A 44 3.66 2.28 -8.51
C HIS A 44 4.04 1.45 -7.29
N ALA A 45 3.65 1.87 -6.10
CA ALA A 45 3.88 1.16 -4.85
C ALA A 45 3.30 -0.26 -4.91
N PHE A 46 2.08 -0.42 -5.43
CA PHE A 46 1.48 -1.73 -5.58
C PHE A 46 2.36 -2.68 -6.41
N VAL A 47 2.83 -2.22 -7.58
CA VAL A 47 3.70 -3.03 -8.44
C VAL A 47 5.06 -3.28 -7.79
N THR A 48 5.74 -2.25 -7.31
CA THR A 48 7.12 -2.37 -6.83
C THR A 48 7.21 -3.15 -5.52
N GLU A 49 6.32 -2.88 -4.56
CA GLU A 49 6.36 -3.52 -3.24
C GLU A 49 5.86 -4.96 -3.26
N CYS A 50 4.90 -5.29 -4.13
CA CYS A 50 4.52 -6.69 -4.35
C CYS A 50 5.61 -7.44 -5.10
N PHE A 51 6.24 -6.83 -6.11
CA PHE A 51 7.35 -7.47 -6.83
C PHE A 51 8.55 -7.73 -5.91
N LEU A 52 8.90 -6.79 -5.02
CA LEU A 52 9.94 -7.02 -4.02
C LEU A 52 9.59 -8.16 -3.05
N ASP A 53 8.32 -8.29 -2.66
CA ASP A 53 7.88 -9.42 -1.82
C ASP A 53 7.91 -10.76 -2.58
N GLU A 54 7.64 -10.75 -3.89
CA GLU A 54 7.84 -11.92 -4.76
C GLU A 54 9.31 -12.33 -4.86
N ASN A 55 10.22 -11.36 -5.02
CA ASN A 55 11.66 -11.61 -5.00
C ASN A 55 12.12 -12.15 -3.64
N ALA A 56 11.59 -11.62 -2.54
CA ALA A 56 11.87 -12.13 -1.19
C ALA A 56 11.44 -13.60 -1.07
N ALA A 57 10.23 -13.93 -1.51
CA ALA A 57 9.71 -15.29 -1.50
C ALA A 57 10.55 -16.25 -2.37
N ALA A 58 10.88 -15.85 -3.60
CA ALA A 58 11.70 -16.64 -4.52
C ALA A 58 13.12 -16.87 -3.98
N GLY A 59 13.70 -15.84 -3.37
CA GLY A 59 15.01 -15.89 -2.73
C GLY A 59 15.02 -16.56 -1.35
N LYS A 60 13.86 -16.90 -0.78
CA LYS A 60 13.69 -17.38 0.61
C LYS A 60 14.32 -16.43 1.64
N ILE A 61 14.18 -15.13 1.40
CA ILE A 61 14.64 -14.06 2.29
C ILE A 61 13.41 -13.46 2.96
N ASP A 62 13.50 -13.11 4.24
CA ASP A 62 12.43 -12.35 4.89
C ASP A 62 12.22 -10.99 4.17
N PRO A 63 10.97 -10.58 3.88
CA PRO A 63 10.72 -9.38 3.08
C PRO A 63 11.06 -8.06 3.81
N VAL A 64 11.17 -8.05 5.15
CA VAL A 64 11.76 -6.93 5.90
C VAL A 64 13.26 -6.90 5.64
N ASP A 65 13.94 -8.05 5.82
CA ASP A 65 15.39 -8.16 5.62
C ASP A 65 15.82 -7.78 4.20
N LEU A 66 15.07 -8.21 3.18
CA LEU A 66 15.35 -7.84 1.80
C LEU A 66 15.32 -6.32 1.61
N ARG A 67 14.28 -5.64 2.14
CA ARG A 67 14.16 -4.18 2.05
C ARG A 67 15.29 -3.48 2.79
N ILE A 68 15.62 -3.92 4.02
CA ILE A 68 16.71 -3.34 4.80
C ILE A 68 18.04 -3.41 4.04
N ARG A 69 18.34 -4.55 3.39
CA ARG A 69 19.56 -4.73 2.58
C ARG A 69 19.59 -3.79 1.37
N LEU A 70 18.45 -3.61 0.72
CA LEU A 70 18.35 -2.79 -0.49
C LEU A 70 18.24 -1.29 -0.19
N LEU A 71 17.83 -0.88 1.01
CA LEU A 71 17.67 0.54 1.38
C LEU A 71 18.96 1.19 1.93
N GLY A 72 20.14 0.66 1.58
CA GLY A 72 21.42 1.19 2.05
C GLY A 72 21.65 2.67 1.72
N GLY A 73 21.12 3.15 0.59
CA GLY A 73 21.18 4.56 0.18
C GLY A 73 19.99 5.42 0.65
N ALA A 74 19.02 4.85 1.37
CA ALA A 74 17.78 5.52 1.75
C ALA A 74 17.52 5.37 3.27
N PRO A 75 18.33 6.01 4.14
CA PRO A 75 18.34 5.74 5.58
C PRO A 75 17.01 6.06 6.28
N ARG A 76 16.30 7.11 5.87
CA ARG A 76 14.98 7.47 6.44
C ARG A 76 13.91 6.45 6.11
N LEU A 77 13.84 5.98 4.87
CA LEU A 77 12.93 4.91 4.48
C LEU A 77 13.28 3.58 5.16
N ARG A 78 14.57 3.27 5.29
CA ARG A 78 15.04 2.11 6.05
C ARG A 78 14.60 2.18 7.52
N GLN A 79 14.73 3.35 8.15
CA GLN A 79 14.35 3.55 9.54
C GLN A 79 12.86 3.29 9.79
N VAL A 80 11.96 3.75 8.91
CA VAL A 80 10.52 3.47 9.06
C VAL A 80 10.21 1.98 8.87
N VAL A 81 10.93 1.28 7.98
CA VAL A 81 10.80 -0.18 7.80
C VAL A 81 11.24 -0.95 9.05
N GLU A 82 12.41 -0.63 9.62
CA GLU A 82 12.91 -1.27 10.85
C GLU A 82 11.98 -1.02 12.04
N ARG A 83 11.47 0.22 12.16
CA ARG A 83 10.54 0.59 13.23
C ARG A 83 9.19 -0.10 13.09
N VAL A 84 8.60 -0.11 11.90
CA VAL A 84 7.28 -0.73 11.72
C VAL A 84 7.34 -2.22 12.00
N ALA A 85 8.42 -2.90 11.58
CA ALA A 85 8.62 -4.32 11.86
C ALA A 85 8.74 -4.58 13.38
N THR A 86 9.45 -3.70 14.10
CA THR A 86 9.60 -3.80 15.56
C THR A 86 8.26 -3.61 16.27
N ILE A 87 7.55 -2.52 15.97
CA ILE A 87 6.30 -2.12 16.63
C ILE A 87 5.18 -3.12 16.33
N SER A 88 5.07 -3.56 15.07
CA SER A 88 4.08 -4.56 14.66
C SER A 88 4.43 -5.97 15.16
N LYS A 89 5.58 -6.16 15.82
CA LYS A 89 6.11 -7.48 16.20
C LYS A 89 6.10 -8.42 15.00
N TRP A 90 6.75 -8.00 13.92
CA TRP A 90 6.81 -8.72 12.66
C TRP A 90 7.22 -10.18 12.86
N GLY A 91 6.52 -11.09 12.19
CA GLY A 91 6.81 -12.52 12.25
C GLY A 91 6.29 -13.21 13.52
N ARG A 92 5.57 -12.50 14.39
CA ARG A 92 4.90 -13.14 15.52
C ARG A 92 3.92 -14.22 15.05
N ARG A 93 3.73 -15.23 15.88
CA ARG A 93 2.75 -16.28 15.62
C ARG A 93 1.33 -15.69 15.61
N LEU A 94 0.60 -15.93 14.53
CA LEU A 94 -0.81 -15.58 14.36
C LEU A 94 -1.65 -16.85 14.20
N ALA A 95 -2.98 -16.69 14.22
CA ALA A 95 -3.89 -17.77 13.83
C ALA A 95 -3.63 -18.21 12.39
N SER A 96 -3.95 -19.46 12.04
CA SER A 96 -3.64 -20.05 10.73
C SER A 96 -4.29 -19.32 9.55
N ASN A 97 -5.38 -18.60 9.79
CA ASN A 97 -6.08 -17.81 8.79
C ASN A 97 -5.67 -16.31 8.78
N ARG A 98 -4.61 -15.95 9.50
CA ARG A 98 -4.11 -14.58 9.63
C ARG A 98 -2.64 -14.50 9.24
N ALA A 99 -2.27 -13.38 8.61
CA ALA A 99 -0.89 -13.10 8.26
C ALA A 99 -0.60 -11.60 8.28
N GLN A 100 0.68 -11.26 8.35
CA GLN A 100 1.18 -9.91 8.20
C GLN A 100 1.73 -9.70 6.79
N GLY A 101 1.67 -8.48 6.27
CA GLY A 101 2.35 -8.08 5.06
C GLY A 101 2.89 -6.67 5.22
N LEU A 102 4.02 -6.41 4.58
CA LEU A 102 4.77 -5.17 4.71
C LEU A 102 4.85 -4.50 3.34
N ALA A 103 4.75 -3.18 3.35
CA ALA A 103 5.22 -2.34 2.26
C ALA A 103 5.69 -0.99 2.79
N ALA A 104 6.57 -0.33 2.03
CA ALA A 104 7.05 1.00 2.34
C ALA A 104 7.13 1.88 1.09
N TYR A 105 6.98 3.18 1.27
CA TYR A 105 7.01 4.12 0.16
C TYR A 105 7.52 5.51 0.59
N SER A 106 8.08 6.25 -0.36
CA SER A 106 8.50 7.64 -0.16
C SER A 106 7.88 8.53 -1.22
N CYS A 107 7.21 9.59 -0.78
CA CYS A 107 6.72 10.66 -1.65
C CYS A 107 6.56 11.94 -0.84
N ARG A 108 6.59 13.10 -1.49
CA ARG A 108 6.45 14.41 -0.84
C ARG A 108 7.39 14.59 0.37
N ASP A 109 8.65 14.18 0.22
CA ASP A 109 9.71 14.21 1.27
C ASP A 109 9.36 13.50 2.59
N THR A 110 8.39 12.58 2.52
CA THR A 110 7.89 11.79 3.65
C THR A 110 8.04 10.32 3.35
N HIS A 111 8.43 9.56 4.37
CA HIS A 111 8.68 8.12 4.30
C HIS A 111 7.66 7.39 5.17
N VAL A 112 6.96 6.41 4.60
CA VAL A 112 5.94 5.63 5.33
C VAL A 112 6.19 4.16 5.12
N ALA A 113 6.12 3.38 6.20
CA ALA A 113 6.05 1.93 6.14
C ALA A 113 4.82 1.45 6.89
N GLN A 114 4.11 0.46 6.32
CA GLN A 114 2.93 -0.12 6.90
C GLN A 114 3.05 -1.63 6.98
N VAL A 115 2.63 -2.18 8.12
CA VAL A 115 2.35 -3.62 8.29
C VAL A 115 0.85 -3.79 8.41
N ALA A 116 0.26 -4.45 7.42
CA ALA A 116 -1.14 -4.85 7.45
C ALA A 116 -1.27 -6.27 7.98
N GLU A 117 -2.17 -6.48 8.94
CA GLU A 117 -2.63 -7.81 9.32
C GLU A 117 -3.93 -8.13 8.59
N VAL A 118 -3.96 -9.25 7.88
CA VAL A 118 -5.16 -9.73 7.20
C VAL A 118 -5.72 -10.96 7.90
N GLU A 119 -7.02 -11.13 7.78
CA GLU A 119 -7.73 -12.35 8.16
C GLU A 119 -8.57 -12.84 6.97
N VAL A 120 -8.44 -14.13 6.66
CA VAL A 120 -9.32 -14.81 5.71
C VAL A 120 -10.35 -15.60 6.51
N GLY A 121 -11.61 -15.17 6.45
CA GLY A 121 -12.70 -15.88 7.09
C GLY A 121 -12.93 -17.26 6.46
N HIS A 122 -13.44 -18.20 7.25
CA HIS A 122 -14.05 -19.45 6.80
C HIS A 122 -15.07 -19.30 5.65
N ASP A 123 -15.77 -18.18 5.57
CA ASP A 123 -16.68 -17.81 4.47
C ASP A 123 -15.96 -17.21 3.24
N GLY A 124 -14.63 -17.15 3.28
CA GLY A 124 -13.77 -16.57 2.26
C GLY A 124 -13.69 -15.04 2.31
N ARG A 125 -14.36 -14.35 3.24
CA ARG A 125 -14.27 -12.88 3.35
C ARG A 125 -12.89 -12.46 3.82
N ILE A 126 -12.34 -11.42 3.19
CA ILE A 126 -11.07 -10.82 3.60
C ILE A 126 -11.36 -9.65 4.53
N ARG A 127 -10.65 -9.59 5.66
CA ARG A 127 -10.69 -8.48 6.61
C ARG A 127 -9.28 -8.01 6.92
N VAL A 128 -9.15 -6.73 7.28
CA VAL A 128 -7.89 -6.14 7.76
C VAL A 128 -8.13 -5.64 9.17
N PRO A 129 -7.90 -6.46 10.22
CA PRO A 129 -8.15 -6.05 11.61
C PRO A 129 -7.17 -5.00 12.16
N ARG A 130 -5.95 -4.91 11.62
CA ARG A 130 -4.92 -4.00 12.14
C ARG A 130 -3.99 -3.51 11.04
N VAL A 131 -3.61 -2.24 11.12
CA VAL A 131 -2.54 -1.64 10.34
C VAL A 131 -1.62 -0.90 11.31
N THR A 132 -0.35 -1.30 11.38
CA THR A 132 0.68 -0.50 12.05
C THR A 132 1.32 0.39 11.00
N CYS A 133 1.33 1.70 11.22
CA CYS A 133 1.84 2.70 10.28
C CYS A 133 2.94 3.51 10.95
N VAL A 134 4.15 3.52 10.38
CA VAL A 134 5.25 4.38 10.82
C VAL A 134 5.51 5.43 9.76
N ILE A 135 5.57 6.70 10.17
CA ILE A 135 5.81 7.85 9.30
C ILE A 135 7.01 8.67 9.78
N ASP A 136 7.91 9.00 8.86
CA ASP A 136 8.92 10.05 9.00
C ASP A 136 8.59 11.15 7.98
N CYS A 137 8.04 12.27 8.46
CA CYS A 137 7.70 13.45 7.66
C CYS A 137 8.61 14.65 7.95
N GLY A 138 9.79 14.42 8.52
CA GLY A 138 10.67 15.49 8.97
C GLY A 138 10.13 16.16 10.23
N MET A 139 10.32 17.47 10.35
CA MET A 139 9.82 18.25 11.48
C MET A 139 8.28 18.22 11.52
N VAL A 140 7.74 17.71 12.64
CA VAL A 140 6.30 17.58 12.86
C VAL A 140 5.75 18.90 13.37
N VAL A 141 4.87 19.54 12.61
CA VAL A 141 4.20 20.80 13.00
C VAL A 141 3.03 20.53 13.95
N ASN A 142 2.16 19.58 13.59
CA ASN A 142 1.00 19.19 14.39
C ASN A 142 0.86 17.66 14.38
N PRO A 143 1.23 16.97 15.48
CA PRO A 143 1.18 15.51 15.57
C PRO A 143 -0.21 14.92 15.31
N ASP A 144 -1.27 15.53 15.84
CA ASP A 144 -2.64 15.03 15.70
C ASP A 144 -3.10 15.05 14.24
N THR A 145 -2.69 16.09 13.49
CA THR A 145 -2.99 16.17 12.05
C THR A 145 -2.25 15.09 11.27
N VAL A 146 -0.98 14.80 11.63
CA VAL A 146 -0.23 13.72 10.99
C VAL A 146 -0.89 12.37 11.25
N ILE A 147 -1.32 12.11 12.49
CA ILE A 147 -2.04 10.88 12.87
C ILE A 147 -3.34 10.77 12.06
N ALA A 148 -4.18 11.80 12.07
CA ALA A 148 -5.44 11.82 11.34
C ALA A 148 -5.25 11.62 9.82
N GLN A 149 -4.17 12.15 9.25
CA GLN A 149 -3.84 11.93 7.83
C GLN A 149 -3.46 10.49 7.53
N MET A 150 -2.71 9.82 8.40
CA MET A 150 -2.37 8.40 8.23
C MET A 150 -3.59 7.50 8.38
N GLU A 151 -4.45 7.76 9.37
CA GLU A 151 -5.72 7.04 9.54
C GLU A 151 -6.65 7.21 8.33
N SER A 152 -6.78 8.45 7.86
CA SER A 152 -7.55 8.77 6.65
C SER A 152 -6.99 8.10 5.41
N ALA A 153 -5.66 8.08 5.26
CA ALA A 153 -5.00 7.42 4.14
C ALA A 153 -5.25 5.90 4.14
N VAL A 154 -5.23 5.27 5.32
CA VAL A 154 -5.58 3.85 5.47
C VAL A 154 -7.03 3.60 5.06
N ALA A 155 -7.99 4.40 5.54
CA ALA A 155 -9.40 4.25 5.16
C ALA A 155 -9.62 4.38 3.65
N PHE A 156 -8.97 5.37 3.04
CA PHE A 156 -9.07 5.67 1.62
C PHE A 156 -8.47 4.55 0.76
N ALA A 157 -7.24 4.13 1.07
CA ALA A 157 -6.56 3.06 0.36
C ALA A 157 -7.25 1.71 0.57
N LEU A 158 -7.81 1.43 1.75
CA LEU A 158 -8.49 0.17 2.02
C LEU A 158 -9.78 0.06 1.21
N SER A 159 -10.49 1.17 1.02
CA SER A 159 -11.65 1.25 0.13
C SER A 159 -11.28 0.86 -1.30
N ALA A 160 -10.19 1.40 -1.85
CA ALA A 160 -9.72 1.01 -3.18
C ALA A 160 -9.22 -0.44 -3.23
N THR A 161 -8.52 -0.90 -2.20
CA THR A 161 -7.94 -2.25 -2.13
C THR A 161 -9.00 -3.34 -2.03
N LEU A 162 -10.07 -3.12 -1.26
CA LEU A 162 -11.08 -4.13 -1.00
C LEU A 162 -12.37 -3.93 -1.76
N LYS A 163 -12.73 -2.74 -2.26
CA LYS A 163 -14.09 -2.51 -2.78
C LYS A 163 -14.23 -1.59 -4.01
N GLY A 164 -13.32 -0.65 -4.21
CA GLY A 164 -13.45 0.51 -5.11
C GLY A 164 -13.38 0.21 -6.61
N GLN A 165 -14.16 -0.75 -7.11
CA GLN A 165 -14.23 -1.09 -8.53
C GLN A 165 -15.25 -0.22 -9.25
N ILE A 166 -14.85 0.37 -10.38
CA ILE A 166 -15.76 0.94 -11.38
C ILE A 166 -15.79 0.02 -12.59
N THR A 167 -16.99 -0.40 -13.00
CA THR A 167 -17.22 -1.22 -14.19
C THR A 167 -17.69 -0.33 -15.32
N ILE A 168 -17.09 -0.50 -16.49
CA ILE A 168 -17.52 0.14 -17.73
C ILE A 168 -18.06 -0.95 -18.65
N SER A 169 -19.32 -0.81 -19.05
CA SER A 169 -19.98 -1.72 -19.99
C SER A 169 -20.81 -0.89 -20.97
N GLY A 170 -20.73 -1.23 -22.26
CA GLY A 170 -21.40 -0.46 -23.33
C GLY A 170 -21.05 1.03 -23.33
N GLY A 171 -19.82 1.39 -22.94
CA GLY A 171 -19.37 2.79 -22.85
C GLY A 171 -19.92 3.58 -21.67
N ARG A 172 -20.53 2.92 -20.67
CA ARG A 172 -21.14 3.57 -19.51
C ARG A 172 -20.62 2.99 -18.19
N VAL A 173 -20.39 3.88 -17.23
CA VAL A 173 -20.18 3.50 -15.83
C VAL A 173 -21.45 2.82 -15.32
N GLN A 174 -21.28 1.65 -14.69
CA GLN A 174 -22.40 0.86 -14.18
C GLN A 174 -22.83 1.30 -12.77
N GLN A 175 -21.88 1.69 -11.94
CA GLN A 175 -22.14 2.16 -10.57
C GLN A 175 -22.71 3.59 -10.58
N SER A 176 -23.66 3.85 -9.69
CA SER A 176 -24.40 5.11 -9.63
C SER A 176 -24.24 5.84 -8.29
N ASN A 177 -24.00 5.14 -7.18
CA ASN A 177 -23.92 5.73 -5.83
C ASN A 177 -23.29 4.76 -4.80
N PHE A 178 -23.19 5.12 -3.52
CA PHE A 178 -22.53 4.29 -2.49
C PHE A 178 -23.22 2.95 -2.15
N HIS A 179 -24.40 2.67 -2.70
CA HIS A 179 -25.05 1.37 -2.56
C HIS A 179 -24.51 0.34 -3.56
N ASP A 180 -24.02 0.78 -4.72
CA ASP A 180 -23.43 -0.07 -5.77
C ASP A 180 -21.92 0.21 -6.00
N PHE A 181 -21.38 1.28 -5.40
CA PHE A 181 -19.96 1.56 -5.21
C PHE A 181 -19.62 1.63 -3.70
N PRO A 182 -19.51 0.48 -3.02
CA PRO A 182 -19.30 0.48 -1.59
C PRO A 182 -17.87 0.92 -1.23
N ILE A 183 -17.75 1.71 -0.18
CA ILE A 183 -16.49 2.03 0.51
C ILE A 183 -16.42 1.25 1.83
N VAL A 184 -15.27 1.26 2.50
CA VAL A 184 -15.18 0.66 3.85
C VAL A 184 -16.10 1.40 4.81
N ARG A 185 -16.77 0.64 5.68
CA ARG A 185 -17.62 1.14 6.75
C ARG A 185 -16.86 1.13 8.08
N MET A 186 -17.43 1.77 9.10
CA MET A 186 -16.77 1.89 10.42
C MET A 186 -16.43 0.53 11.05
N ASP A 187 -17.27 -0.48 10.85
CA ASP A 187 -17.06 -1.85 11.34
C ASP A 187 -16.01 -2.65 10.55
N GLU A 188 -15.61 -2.13 9.38
CA GLU A 188 -14.57 -2.70 8.53
C GLU A 188 -13.23 -1.98 8.66
N MET A 189 -13.20 -0.87 9.38
CA MET A 189 -11.97 -0.12 9.63
C MET A 189 -11.02 -0.94 10.51
N PRO A 190 -9.73 -1.08 10.11
CA PRO A 190 -8.72 -1.62 10.99
C PRO A 190 -8.55 -0.73 12.21
N HIS A 191 -8.04 -1.32 13.29
CA HIS A 191 -7.34 -0.52 14.28
C HIS A 191 -6.01 -0.03 13.67
N VAL A 192 -5.92 1.28 13.42
CA VAL A 192 -4.73 1.91 12.84
C VAL A 192 -3.84 2.43 13.98
N ASP A 193 -2.63 1.89 14.07
CA ASP A 193 -1.65 2.24 15.09
C ASP A 193 -0.53 3.08 14.45
N VAL A 194 -0.62 4.40 14.59
CA VAL A 194 0.25 5.38 13.91
C VAL A 194 1.40 5.80 14.83
N HIS A 195 2.62 5.70 14.32
CA HIS A 195 3.85 6.09 15.03
C HIS A 195 4.64 7.09 14.20
N ILE A 196 4.91 8.25 14.80
CA ILE A 196 5.69 9.30 14.15
C ILE A 196 7.16 9.16 14.55
N VAL A 197 8.05 9.17 13.56
CA VAL A 197 9.50 9.22 13.79
C VAL A 197 9.91 10.66 14.12
N PRO A 198 10.52 10.91 15.30
CA PRO A 198 11.10 12.22 15.58
C PRO A 198 12.22 12.53 14.59
N SER A 199 12.11 13.66 13.90
CA SER A 199 13.07 14.08 12.88
C SER A 199 13.25 15.60 12.91
N LYS A 200 14.45 16.06 12.52
CA LYS A 200 14.80 17.49 12.38
C LYS A 200 14.94 17.91 10.91
N GLU A 201 14.69 16.99 9.97
CA GLU A 201 14.66 17.29 8.55
C GLU A 201 13.56 18.32 8.22
N PRO A 202 13.66 19.05 7.09
CA PRO A 202 12.57 19.91 6.63
C PRO A 202 11.22 19.17 6.60
N PRO A 203 10.10 19.85 6.93
CA PRO A 203 8.79 19.23 6.94
C PRO A 203 8.39 18.77 5.54
N GLY A 204 8.04 17.50 5.42
CA GLY A 204 7.45 16.90 4.23
C GLY A 204 5.92 16.99 4.23
N GLY A 205 5.31 16.62 3.10
CA GLY A 205 3.84 16.58 2.97
C GLY A 205 3.26 15.31 3.58
N VAL A 206 2.21 15.42 4.39
CA VAL A 206 1.56 14.26 5.06
C VAL A 206 0.21 13.85 4.43
N GLY A 207 -0.26 14.61 3.45
CA GLY A 207 -1.58 14.44 2.84
C GLY A 207 -1.75 13.17 2.00
N GLU A 208 -0.67 12.67 1.40
CA GLU A 208 -0.66 11.56 0.44
C GLU A 208 0.12 10.31 0.90
N PRO A 209 1.28 10.41 1.58
CA PRO A 209 2.21 9.29 1.75
C PRO A 209 1.70 8.05 2.48
N GLY A 210 0.61 8.15 3.25
CA GLY A 210 -0.01 7.01 3.89
C GLY A 210 -0.80 6.09 2.94
N VAL A 211 -1.14 6.56 1.73
CA VAL A 211 -1.99 5.83 0.78
C VAL A 211 -1.20 4.72 0.04
N PRO A 212 -0.04 5.00 -0.57
CA PRO A 212 0.65 4.02 -1.42
C PRO A 212 1.01 2.68 -0.76
N PRO A 213 1.51 2.62 0.50
CA PRO A 213 1.97 1.35 1.05
C PRO A 213 0.84 0.40 1.47
N LEU A 214 -0.41 0.84 1.59
CA LEU A 214 -1.45 -0.03 2.17
C LEU A 214 -1.80 -1.21 1.26
N ALA A 215 -2.14 -0.94 0.00
CA ALA A 215 -2.58 -1.97 -0.94
C ALA A 215 -1.55 -3.11 -1.09
N PRO A 216 -0.24 -2.83 -1.33
CA PRO A 216 0.75 -3.89 -1.36
C PRO A 216 0.96 -4.57 0.00
N ALA A 217 0.89 -3.86 1.13
CA ALA A 217 0.98 -4.51 2.45
C ALA A 217 -0.14 -5.54 2.65
N VAL A 218 -1.38 -5.21 2.25
CA VAL A 218 -2.52 -6.14 2.28
C VAL A 218 -2.32 -7.31 1.32
N ALA A 219 -1.90 -7.05 0.08
CA ALA A 219 -1.65 -8.09 -0.92
C ALA A 219 -0.54 -9.07 -0.49
N ASN A 220 0.55 -8.57 0.07
CA ASN A 220 1.66 -9.37 0.59
C ASN A 220 1.21 -10.22 1.79
N ALA A 221 0.35 -9.66 2.65
CA ALA A 221 -0.24 -10.40 3.77
C ALA A 221 -1.16 -11.52 3.27
N LEU A 222 -2.00 -11.25 2.25
CA LEU A 222 -2.88 -12.24 1.64
C LEU A 222 -2.08 -13.40 1.04
N TYR A 223 -0.97 -13.11 0.36
CA TYR A 223 -0.09 -14.16 -0.13
C TYR A 223 0.48 -15.01 1.02
N ARG A 224 0.94 -14.39 2.10
CA ARG A 224 1.43 -15.13 3.27
C ARG A 224 0.34 -15.98 3.95
N ALA A 225 -0.92 -15.56 3.91
CA ALA A 225 -2.04 -16.32 4.46
C ALA A 225 -2.53 -17.44 3.54
N THR A 226 -2.42 -17.29 2.22
CA THR A 226 -3.14 -18.15 1.26
C THR A 226 -2.27 -18.84 0.21
N GLY A 227 -1.04 -18.37 0.02
CA GLY A 227 -0.18 -18.75 -1.10
C GLY A 227 -0.58 -18.14 -2.45
N ILE A 228 -1.61 -17.29 -2.51
CA ILE A 228 -2.14 -16.71 -3.75
C ILE A 228 -1.74 -15.23 -3.84
N ARG A 229 -1.16 -14.83 -4.98
CA ARG A 229 -0.75 -13.43 -5.22
C ARG A 229 -1.94 -12.62 -5.73
N ALA A 230 -2.22 -11.48 -5.09
CA ALA A 230 -3.14 -10.50 -5.62
C ALA A 230 -2.45 -9.71 -6.75
N ARG A 231 -2.88 -9.90 -8.00
CA ARG A 231 -2.38 -9.13 -9.15
C ARG A 231 -3.36 -8.08 -9.68
N MET A 232 -4.60 -8.13 -9.20
CA MET A 232 -5.66 -7.19 -9.52
C MET A 232 -6.37 -6.76 -8.25
N LEU A 233 -6.74 -5.48 -8.19
CA LEU A 233 -7.57 -4.90 -7.15
C LEU A 233 -8.94 -4.52 -7.74
N PRO A 234 -10.02 -4.50 -6.94
CA PRO A 234 -10.06 -4.85 -5.53
C PRO A 234 -10.12 -6.36 -5.25
N VAL A 235 -9.85 -6.75 -4.00
CA VAL A 235 -9.90 -8.15 -3.53
C VAL A 235 -10.86 -8.28 -2.33
N ARG A 236 -12.16 -8.51 -2.57
CA ARG A 236 -13.17 -8.55 -1.48
C ARG A 236 -13.13 -9.86 -0.69
N ASN A 237 -12.81 -10.94 -1.37
CA ASN A 237 -12.90 -12.30 -0.85
C ASN A 237 -11.93 -13.23 -1.61
N LEU A 238 -11.84 -14.48 -1.14
CA LEU A 238 -10.94 -15.48 -1.70
C LEU A 238 -11.23 -15.80 -3.18
N ARG A 239 -12.49 -15.69 -3.64
CA ARG A 239 -12.81 -15.90 -5.07
C ARG A 239 -12.25 -14.78 -5.94
N ASP A 240 -12.34 -13.54 -5.49
CA ASP A 240 -11.70 -12.40 -6.18
C ASP A 240 -10.18 -12.61 -6.23
N LEU A 241 -9.58 -13.04 -5.11
CA LEU A 241 -8.14 -13.31 -5.03
C LEU A 241 -7.70 -14.39 -6.02
N GLN A 242 -8.44 -15.50 -6.10
CA GLN A 242 -8.18 -16.59 -7.04
C GLN A 242 -8.35 -16.18 -8.51
N ARG A 243 -9.29 -15.27 -8.82
CA ARG A 243 -9.44 -14.73 -10.17
C ARG A 243 -8.30 -13.80 -10.56
N SER A 244 -7.68 -13.14 -9.58
CA SER A 244 -6.58 -12.22 -9.84
C SER A 244 -5.33 -12.90 -10.42
N THR A 245 -5.19 -14.22 -10.29
CA THR A 245 -4.07 -15.00 -10.85
C THR A 245 -4.35 -15.61 -12.23
N ALA A 246 -5.54 -15.44 -12.79
CA ALA A 246 -5.98 -16.15 -14.01
C ALA A 246 -5.59 -15.45 -15.33
N THR A 247 -4.57 -14.59 -15.31
CA THR A 247 -4.03 -13.83 -16.44
C THR A 247 -2.52 -13.93 -16.45
#